data_AF-A0A920QUD1-F1
#
_entry.id   AF-A0A920QUD1-F1
#
_cell.length_a   1.000
_cell.length_b   1.000
_cell.length_c   1.000
_cell.angle_alpha   90.00
_cell.angle_beta   90.00
_cell.angle_gamma   90.00
#
_symmetry.space_group_name_H-M   'P 1'
#
loop_
_entity.id
_entity.type
_entity.pdbx_description
1 polymer ?
#
loop_
_entity_poly.entity_id
_entity_poly.type
_entity_poly.pdbx_seq_one_letter_code
_entity_poly.pdbx_strand_id
1 'polypeptide(L)'
;MPTGNETALCEYVKDWLSRDSIPAEIIESAPGRGNLVARMEGDTTDAGVMFMSHLDVVPVEDEAKWQFPPFSATISESVFMDEERLTVRAF
;
A
#
# COMPACT_ATOMS: atom_id res chain seq x y z
N MET A 1 19.35 -2.73 0.09
CA MET A 1 17.95 -2.68 -0.36
C MET A 1 17.08 -2.87 0.86
N PRO A 2 16.34 -1.86 1.36
CA PRO A 2 15.32 -2.14 2.37
C PRO A 2 14.09 -2.68 1.64
N THR A 3 14.22 -3.85 1.01
CA THR A 3 13.07 -4.63 0.56
C THR A 3 12.72 -5.54 1.72
N GLY A 4 11.59 -5.28 2.36
CA GLY A 4 11.17 -5.98 3.58
C GLY A 4 10.68 -5.05 4.67
N ASN A 5 9.66 -5.51 5.39
CA ASN A 5 8.88 -4.82 6.43
C ASN A 5 7.50 -4.29 5.96
N GLU A 6 6.98 -4.81 4.86
CA GLU A 6 5.63 -4.49 4.36
C GLU A 6 4.53 -4.97 5.33
N THR A 7 4.82 -6.00 6.15
CA THR A 7 3.85 -6.54 7.13
C THR A 7 3.29 -5.47 8.07
N ALA A 8 4.12 -4.51 8.51
CA ALA A 8 3.64 -3.42 9.37
C ALA A 8 2.60 -2.54 8.66
N LEU A 9 2.79 -2.29 7.36
CA LEU A 9 1.83 -1.55 6.55
C LEU A 9 0.57 -2.40 6.26
N CYS A 10 0.72 -3.71 6.06
CA CYS A 10 -0.43 -4.62 5.96
C CYS A 10 -1.32 -4.58 7.20
N GLU A 11 -0.75 -4.61 8.41
CA GLU A 11 -1.52 -4.53 9.66
C GLU A 11 -2.24 -3.19 9.78
N TYR A 12 -1.57 -2.08 9.41
CA TYR A 12 -2.24 -0.77 9.37
C TYR A 12 -3.43 -0.74 8.41
N VAL A 13 -3.29 -1.28 7.20
CA VAL A 13 -4.38 -1.30 6.21
C VAL A 13 -5.50 -2.25 6.63
N LYS A 14 -5.17 -3.39 7.24
CA LYS A 14 -6.15 -4.31 7.84
C LYS A 14 -6.98 -3.62 8.94
N ASP A 15 -6.32 -2.90 9.83
CA ASP A 15 -6.99 -2.12 10.87
C ASP A 15 -7.86 -1.01 10.27
N TRP A 16 -7.42 -0.38 9.18
CA TRP A 16 -8.22 0.61 8.47
C TRP A 16 -9.49 0.00 7.84
N LEU A 17 -9.36 -1.12 7.11
CA LEU A 17 -10.48 -1.85 6.51
C LEU A 17 -11.48 -2.37 7.56
N SER A 18 -10.99 -2.76 8.74
CA SER A 18 -11.84 -3.24 9.83
C SER A 18 -12.87 -2.21 10.30
N ARG A 19 -12.59 -0.90 10.12
CA ARG A 19 -13.50 0.19 10.49
C ARG A 19 -14.79 0.17 9.66
N ASP A 20 -14.70 -0.35 8.44
CA ASP A 20 -15.81 -0.53 7.51
C ASP A 20 -16.31 -1.98 7.48
N SER A 21 -15.91 -2.81 8.46
CA SER A 21 -16.28 -4.23 8.55
C SER A 21 -15.85 -5.08 7.35
N ILE A 22 -14.77 -4.69 6.66
CA ILE A 22 -14.19 -5.46 5.55
C ILE A 22 -13.13 -6.42 6.13
N PRO A 23 -13.38 -7.74 6.14
CA PRO A 23 -12.41 -8.70 6.63
C PRO A 23 -11.21 -8.79 5.69
N ALA A 24 -10.01 -8.84 6.29
CA ALA A 24 -8.76 -9.02 5.56
C ALA A 24 -7.79 -9.94 6.30
N GLU A 25 -7.02 -10.70 5.53
CA GLU A 25 -5.97 -11.60 5.99
C GLU A 25 -4.60 -11.13 5.51
N ILE A 26 -3.57 -11.46 6.29
CA ILE A 26 -2.17 -11.17 5.93
C ILE A 26 -1.46 -12.49 5.68
N ILE A 27 -0.87 -12.60 4.49
CA ILE A 27 -0.16 -13.79 4.03
C ILE A 27 1.29 -13.40 3.78
N GLU A 28 2.21 -13.97 4.55
CA GLU A 28 3.65 -13.69 4.40
C GLU A 28 4.29 -14.64 3.39
N SER A 29 5.01 -14.08 2.41
CA SER A 29 5.84 -14.86 1.47
C SER A 29 7.23 -15.17 2.05
N ALA A 30 7.71 -14.32 2.96
CA ALA A 30 8.91 -14.45 3.76
C ALA A 30 8.73 -13.57 5.02
N PRO A 31 9.55 -13.74 6.08
CA PRO A 31 9.42 -12.93 7.29
C PRO A 31 9.43 -11.43 7.00
N GLY A 32 8.37 -10.72 7.39
CA GLY A 32 8.21 -9.28 7.17
C GLY A 32 7.76 -8.88 5.76
N ARG A 33 7.45 -9.84 4.87
CA ARG A 33 6.96 -9.64 3.49
C ARG A 33 5.47 -9.98 3.37
N GLY A 34 4.64 -9.26 4.12
CA GLY A 34 3.18 -9.43 4.15
C GLY A 34 2.50 -9.03 2.85
N ASN A 35 1.50 -9.81 2.45
CA ASN A 35 0.50 -9.45 1.45
C ASN A 35 -0.85 -9.35 2.15
N LEU A 36 -1.64 -8.32 1.85
CA LEU A 36 -2.99 -8.17 2.39
C LEU A 36 -4.02 -8.64 1.36
N VAL A 37 -4.90 -9.54 1.76
CA VAL A 37 -6.03 -10.01 0.95
C VAL A 37 -7.32 -9.66 1.69
N ALA A 38 -8.19 -8.87 1.04
CA ALA A 38 -9.50 -8.51 1.56
C ALA A 38 -10.58 -8.99 0.60
N ARG A 39 -11.72 -9.40 1.14
CA ARG A 39 -12.87 -9.85 0.33
C ARG A 39 -14.16 -9.25 0.86
N MET A 40 -14.93 -8.67 -0.06
CA MET A 40 -16.33 -8.31 0.16
C MET A 40 -17.19 -9.27 -0.65
N GLU A 41 -18.14 -9.93 0.00
CA GLU A 41 -19.09 -10.80 -0.71
C GLU A 41 -20.10 -9.93 -1.48
N GLY A 42 -20.36 -10.32 -2.72
CA GLY A 42 -21.44 -9.75 -3.53
C GLY A 42 -22.72 -10.56 -3.40
N ASP A 43 -23.81 -10.07 -3.99
CA ASP A 43 -25.11 -10.75 -3.98
C ASP A 43 -25.14 -12.02 -4.85
N THR A 44 -24.21 -12.15 -5.79
CA THR A 44 -24.10 -13.33 -6.67
C THR A 44 -22.67 -13.83 -6.77
N THR A 45 -22.51 -15.08 -7.22
CA THR A 45 -21.21 -15.72 -7.47
C THR A 45 -20.87 -15.80 -8.95
N ASP A 46 -21.62 -15.11 -9.81
CA ASP A 46 -21.53 -15.28 -11.27
C ASP A 46 -20.34 -14.54 -11.88
N ALA A 47 -19.87 -13.48 -11.21
CA ALA A 47 -18.68 -12.72 -11.59
C ALA A 47 -18.07 -12.01 -10.38
N GLY A 48 -16.76 -11.79 -10.40
CA GLY A 48 -16.03 -11.01 -9.40
C GLY A 48 -15.06 -10.04 -10.04
N VAL A 49 -14.73 -8.96 -9.33
CA VAL A 49 -13.69 -8.00 -9.72
C VAL A 49 -12.57 -8.07 -8.69
N MET A 50 -11.33 -8.10 -9.17
CA MET A 50 -10.14 -8.04 -8.32
C MET A 50 -9.46 -6.69 -8.51
N PHE A 51 -9.11 -6.12 -7.37
CA PHE A 51 -8.35 -4.91 -7.23
C PHE A 51 -6.99 -5.27 -6.63
N MET A 52 -5.91 -4.83 -7.29
CA MET A 52 -4.55 -5.30 -6.96
C MET A 52 -3.55 -4.16 -7.07
N SER A 53 -2.77 -4.00 -6.01
CA SER A 53 -1.67 -3.05 -5.89
C SER A 53 -0.53 -3.66 -5.07
N HIS A 54 0.57 -2.94 -4.90
CA HIS A 54 1.71 -3.37 -4.11
C HIS A 54 2.07 -2.28 -3.09
N LEU A 55 2.70 -2.69 -1.98
CA LEU A 55 3.00 -1.83 -0.83
C LEU A 55 4.47 -1.40 -0.76
N ASP A 56 5.35 -2.10 -1.46
CA ASP A 56 6.78 -1.82 -1.49
C ASP A 56 7.09 -0.58 -2.33
N VAL A 57 8.10 0.16 -1.87
CA VAL A 57 8.64 1.34 -2.55
C VAL A 57 10.09 1.10 -2.94
N VAL A 58 10.56 1.84 -3.94
CA VAL A 58 11.96 1.84 -4.33
C VAL A 58 12.82 2.53 -3.26
N PRO A 59 14.11 2.17 -3.12
CA PRO A 59 14.99 2.82 -2.17
C PRO A 59 15.28 4.28 -2.57
N VAL A 60 15.38 5.15 -1.57
CA VAL A 60 15.90 6.52 -1.75
C VAL A 60 17.41 6.45 -1.99
N GLU A 61 17.87 6.90 -3.15
CA GLU A 61 19.30 6.89 -3.49
C GLU A 61 20.06 8.11 -2.94
N ASP A 62 19.54 9.32 -3.14
CA ASP A 62 20.17 10.58 -2.75
C ASP A 62 19.12 11.61 -2.30
N GLU A 63 18.96 11.73 -0.98
CA GLU A 63 18.02 12.67 -0.34
C GLU A 63 18.24 14.13 -0.77
N ALA A 64 19.45 14.53 -1.15
CA ALA A 64 19.73 15.91 -1.55
C ALA A 64 19.09 16.28 -2.90
N LYS A 65 18.69 15.29 -3.71
CA LYS A 65 17.94 15.50 -4.96
C LYS A 65 16.46 15.75 -4.74
N TRP A 66 15.96 15.53 -3.51
CA TRP A 66 14.56 15.66 -3.19
C TRP A 66 14.19 17.10 -2.84
N GLN A 67 13.12 17.59 -3.45
CA GLN A 67 12.56 18.91 -3.10
C GLN A 67 11.96 18.92 -1.68
N PHE A 68 11.45 17.77 -1.24
CA PHE A 68 10.89 17.53 0.10
C PHE A 68 11.42 16.21 0.64
N PRO A 69 11.56 16.02 1.97
CA PRO A 69 12.02 14.75 2.50
C PRO A 69 11.10 13.61 2.03
N PRO A 70 11.65 12.50 1.53
CA PRO A 70 10.90 11.56 0.69
C PRO A 70 9.81 10.78 1.41
N PHE A 71 9.96 10.60 2.73
CA PHE A 71 8.95 9.96 3.57
C PHE A 71 8.13 10.96 4.40
N SER A 72 8.14 12.26 4.04
CA SER A 72 7.43 13.31 4.80
C SER A 72 5.93 13.42 4.50
N ALA A 73 5.47 12.85 3.38
CA ALA A 73 4.11 13.05 2.86
C ALA A 73 3.75 14.55 2.71
N THR A 74 4.71 15.40 2.33
CA THR A 74 4.49 16.84 2.18
C THR A 74 3.46 17.14 1.08
N ILE A 75 2.43 17.91 1.42
CA ILE A 75 1.41 18.40 0.47
C ILE A 75 1.82 19.79 -0.02
N SER A 76 1.98 19.94 -1.34
CA SER A 76 2.30 21.21 -1.98
C SER A 76 1.27 21.53 -3.06
N GLU A 77 0.85 22.79 -3.17
CA GLU A 77 -0.22 23.25 -4.07
C GLU A 77 0.05 22.99 -5.56
N SER A 78 1.28 22.64 -5.93
CA SER A 78 1.68 22.41 -7.32
C SER A 78 1.99 20.95 -7.67
N VAL A 79 2.27 20.05 -6.71
CA VAL A 79 2.60 18.64 -6.98
C VAL A 79 2.37 17.78 -5.72
N PHE A 80 1.68 16.64 -5.85
CA PHE A 80 1.83 15.52 -4.90
C PHE A 80 3.08 14.72 -5.32
N MET A 81 4.18 14.85 -4.57
CA MET A 81 5.43 14.13 -4.85
C MET A 81 5.62 12.99 -3.86
N ASP A 82 5.50 11.76 -4.38
CA ASP A 82 5.98 10.50 -3.83
C ASP A 82 6.88 9.87 -4.91
N GLU A 83 7.95 9.18 -4.53
CA GLU A 83 9.21 9.20 -5.27
C GLU A 83 9.19 8.70 -6.72
N GLU A 84 8.20 7.94 -7.15
CA GLU A 84 8.02 7.62 -8.56
C GLU A 84 6.53 7.49 -8.86
N ARG A 85 5.94 8.48 -9.57
CA ARG A 85 4.58 8.38 -10.16
C ARG A 85 3.56 7.70 -9.25
N LEU A 86 2.83 8.49 -8.46
CA LEU A 86 1.52 8.14 -7.87
C LEU A 86 0.81 6.98 -8.61
N THR A 87 1.07 5.76 -8.13
CA THR A 87 0.29 4.57 -8.48
C THR A 87 0.00 3.82 -7.19
N VAL A 88 -0.51 4.54 -6.18
CA VAL A 88 -1.59 3.97 -5.38
C VAL A 88 -2.83 4.03 -6.26
N ARG A 89 -2.98 3.05 -7.15
CA ARG A 89 -4.28 2.79 -7.76
C ARG A 89 -5.08 2.00 -6.74
N ALA A 90 -5.90 2.71 -5.96
CA ALA A 90 -7.22 2.20 -5.65
C ALA A 90 -8.04 2.20 -6.96
N PHE A 91 -7.75 1.22 -7.81
CA PHE A 91 -8.81 0.34 -8.29
C PHE A 91 -8.43 -0.98 -7.65
#